data_AF-H9A578-F1
#
_entry.id   AF-H9A578-F1
#
_cell.length_a   1.000
_cell.length_b   1.000
_cell.length_c   1.000
_cell.angle_alpha   90.00
_cell.angle_beta   90.00
_cell.angle_gamma   90.00
#
_symmetry.space_group_name_H-M   'P 1'
#
loop_
_entity.id
_entity.type
_entity.pdbx_description
1 polymer ?
#
loop_
_entity_poly.entity_id
_entity_poly.type
_entity_poly.pdbx_seq_one_letter_code
_entity_poly.pdbx_strand_id
1 'polypeptide(L)'
;MVQTTVTTTVSPELIEAVRKGLTGFDKNDRGDMIAALDDNVVFEFSDSLPYGGTYSGKKEFLAFWKHVYKEYEYFNYDARAVLASGDYLLVPVVARAKTKTGYSMENEHLFLFRIKNGKIIYGRIYADTARGRDVLEGHQPRKYPKLILE
;
A
#
# COMPACT_ATOMS: atom_id res chain seq x y z
N MET A 1 30.03 0.24 8.49
CA MET A 1 28.57 0.47 8.60
C MET A 1 28.38 1.83 9.22
N VAL A 2 27.82 2.79 8.48
CA VAL A 2 27.51 4.11 9.05
C VAL A 2 26.14 3.97 9.71
N GLN A 3 26.11 3.90 11.04
CA GLN A 3 24.88 4.01 11.81
C GLN A 3 24.50 5.49 11.83
N THR A 4 23.74 5.92 10.83
CA THR A 4 23.13 7.25 10.86
C THR A 4 21.91 7.16 11.76
N THR A 5 22.01 7.68 12.98
CA THR A 5 20.86 7.84 13.87
C THR A 5 19.96 8.91 13.27
N VAL A 6 18.91 8.48 12.54
CA VAL A 6 17.91 9.39 12.00
C VAL A 6 16.80 9.55 13.03
N THR A 7 16.77 10.68 13.72
CA THR A 7 15.65 11.02 14.62
C THR A 7 14.38 11.15 13.79
N THR A 8 13.34 10.40 14.14
CA THR A 8 12.05 10.44 13.45
C THR A 8 11.25 11.69 13.83
N THR A 9 10.62 12.33 12.85
CA THR A 9 9.67 13.44 13.05
C THR A 9 8.22 12.96 13.07
N VAL A 10 8.01 11.66 12.83
CA VAL A 10 6.68 11.03 12.75
C VAL A 10 6.12 10.83 14.16
N SER A 11 4.89 11.32 14.38
CA SER A 11 4.25 11.20 15.69
C SER A 11 3.70 9.79 15.95
N PRO A 12 3.59 9.37 17.23
CA PRO A 12 3.00 8.08 17.59
C PRO A 12 1.55 7.92 17.09
N GLU A 13 0.77 9.00 17.09
CA GLU A 13 -0.62 8.99 16.62
C GLU A 13 -0.70 8.68 15.13
N LEU A 14 0.22 9.23 14.33
CA LEU A 14 0.28 8.94 12.89
C LEU A 14 0.71 7.49 12.63
N ILE A 15 1.66 6.98 13.41
CA ILE A 15 2.08 5.56 13.33
C ILE A 15 0.86 4.66 13.60
N GLU A 16 0.07 4.98 14.62
CA GLU A 16 -1.11 4.17 14.97
C GLU A 16 -2.24 4.29 13.93
N ALA A 17 -2.48 5.50 13.40
CA ALA A 17 -3.43 5.69 12.31
C ALA A 17 -3.08 4.84 11.07
N VAL A 18 -1.78 4.80 10.70
CA VAL A 18 -1.29 3.98 9.60
C VAL A 18 -1.37 2.49 9.93
N ARG A 19 -1.02 2.09 11.16
CA ARG A 19 -1.14 0.70 11.62
C ARG A 19 -2.59 0.21 11.52
N LYS A 20 -3.54 0.95 12.07
CA LYS A 20 -4.98 0.63 12.04
C LYS A 20 -5.50 0.50 10.60
N GLY A 21 -5.06 1.38 9.70
CA GLY A 21 -5.48 1.37 8.30
C GLY A 21 -4.94 0.21 7.47
N LEU A 22 -3.83 -0.41 7.88
CA LEU A 22 -3.10 -1.39 7.08
C LEU A 22 -2.89 -2.75 7.79
N THR A 23 -3.43 -2.97 8.99
CA THR A 23 -3.27 -4.22 9.76
C THR A 23 -4.58 -4.99 9.90
N GLY A 24 -4.48 -6.31 9.86
CA GLY A 24 -5.59 -7.24 10.09
C GLY A 24 -6.61 -7.17 8.97
N PHE A 25 -6.44 -7.97 7.91
CA PHE A 25 -7.23 -7.98 6.68
C PHE A 25 -8.68 -7.47 6.79
N ASP A 26 -9.50 -8.06 7.67
CA ASP A 26 -10.93 -7.73 7.78
C ASP A 26 -11.25 -6.51 8.68
N LYS A 27 -10.21 -5.92 9.28
CA LYS A 27 -10.25 -4.84 10.26
C LYS A 27 -9.61 -3.54 9.76
N ASN A 28 -9.15 -3.49 8.51
CA ASN A 28 -8.54 -2.29 7.94
C ASN A 28 -9.50 -1.09 8.01
N ASP A 29 -9.30 -0.22 8.98
CA ASP A 29 -10.01 1.05 9.11
C ASP A 29 -9.07 2.18 8.72
N ARG A 30 -9.23 2.65 7.47
CA ARG A 30 -8.36 3.65 6.85
C ARG A 30 -8.75 5.09 7.20
N GLY A 31 -9.82 5.31 7.99
CA GLY A 31 -10.37 6.64 8.26
C GLY A 31 -9.34 7.61 8.82
N ASP A 32 -8.65 7.20 9.89
CA ASP A 32 -7.66 8.04 10.57
C ASP A 32 -6.44 8.31 9.68
N MET A 33 -6.00 7.31 8.91
CA MET A 33 -4.91 7.46 7.93
C MET A 33 -5.28 8.45 6.82
N ILE A 34 -6.52 8.39 6.30
CA ILE A 34 -7.01 9.30 5.26
C ILE A 34 -7.12 10.73 5.80
N ALA A 35 -7.57 10.90 7.05
CA ALA A 35 -7.62 12.20 7.72
C ALA A 35 -6.23 12.83 7.94
N ALA A 36 -5.20 11.99 8.06
CA ALA A 36 -3.81 12.41 8.19
C ALA A 36 -3.13 12.80 6.86
N LEU A 37 -3.79 12.63 5.71
CA LEU A 37 -3.25 13.10 4.43
C LEU A 37 -3.25 14.63 4.36
N ASP A 38 -2.23 15.18 3.70
CA ASP A 38 -2.23 16.56 3.22
C ASP A 38 -3.30 16.73 2.11
N ASP A 39 -3.87 17.92 1.96
CA ASP A 39 -4.87 18.17 0.93
C ASP A 39 -4.29 18.08 -0.49
N ASN A 40 -2.99 18.35 -0.64
CA ASN A 40 -2.22 18.26 -1.89
C ASN A 40 -1.32 17.01 -1.93
N VAL A 41 -1.63 15.97 -1.15
CA VAL A 41 -0.85 14.73 -1.11
C VAL A 41 -0.66 14.13 -2.51
N VAL A 42 0.53 13.63 -2.81
CA VAL A 42 0.79 12.91 -4.07
C VAL A 42 0.89 11.42 -3.79
N PHE A 43 0.13 10.59 -4.49
CA PHE A 43 0.23 9.13 -4.42
C PHE A 43 0.66 8.53 -5.75
N GLU A 44 1.65 7.65 -5.71
CA GLU A 44 2.15 6.91 -6.87
C GLU A 44 1.84 5.41 -6.73
N PHE A 45 1.15 4.90 -7.73
CA PHE A 45 0.92 3.47 -7.93
C PHE A 45 1.56 3.06 -9.25
N SER A 46 2.04 1.83 -9.35
CA SER A 46 2.62 1.35 -10.61
C SER A 46 1.59 1.44 -11.75
N ASP A 47 1.96 2.16 -12.81
CA ASP A 47 1.25 2.32 -14.08
C ASP A 47 1.11 1.01 -14.87
N SER A 48 1.74 -0.08 -14.41
CA SER A 48 1.56 -1.43 -14.95
C SER A 48 0.25 -2.12 -14.50
N LEU A 49 -0.63 -1.40 -13.81
CA LEU A 49 -1.98 -1.83 -13.41
C LEU A 49 -3.01 -0.85 -14.01
N PRO A 50 -4.25 -1.27 -14.29
CA PRO A 50 -5.26 -0.42 -14.94
C PRO A 50 -5.70 0.80 -14.09
N TYR A 51 -5.49 0.73 -12.78
CA TYR A 51 -5.69 1.82 -11.82
C TYR A 51 -4.36 2.44 -11.36
N GLY A 52 -3.28 2.20 -12.08
CA GLY A 52 -1.96 2.76 -11.80
C GLY A 52 -1.84 4.24 -12.18
N GLY A 53 -0.73 4.85 -11.78
CA GLY A 53 -0.40 6.25 -12.10
C GLY A 53 -0.20 7.12 -10.86
N THR A 54 -0.14 8.43 -11.11
CA THR A 54 0.08 9.46 -10.08
C THR A 54 -1.24 10.19 -9.80
N TYR A 55 -1.59 10.28 -8.52
CA TYR A 55 -2.82 10.90 -8.03
C TYR A 55 -2.47 12.10 -7.14
N SER A 56 -3.00 13.27 -7.47
CA SER A 56 -2.74 14.53 -6.77
C SER A 56 -3.96 14.98 -5.96
N GLY A 57 -3.76 15.07 -4.66
CA GLY A 57 -4.75 15.46 -3.67
C GLY A 57 -5.71 14.33 -3.27
N LYS A 58 -6.42 14.57 -2.16
CA LYS A 58 -7.34 13.58 -1.55
C LYS A 58 -8.43 13.10 -2.51
N LYS A 59 -8.95 13.98 -3.36
CA LYS A 59 -10.02 13.65 -4.31
C LYS A 59 -9.57 12.57 -5.30
N GLU A 60 -8.38 12.72 -5.87
CA GLU A 60 -7.84 11.75 -6.82
C GLU A 60 -7.46 10.44 -6.13
N PHE A 61 -6.90 10.50 -4.92
CA PHE A 61 -6.64 9.31 -4.11
C PHE A 61 -7.92 8.51 -3.78
N LEU A 62 -9.03 9.18 -3.46
CA LEU A 62 -10.31 8.49 -3.23
C LEU A 62 -10.88 7.91 -4.54
N ALA A 63 -10.67 8.59 -5.67
CA ALA A 63 -11.05 8.07 -6.99
C ALA A 63 -10.25 6.81 -7.37
N PHE A 64 -8.96 6.74 -7.02
CA PHE A 64 -8.14 5.53 -7.13
C PHE A 64 -8.80 4.35 -6.41
N TRP A 65 -9.16 4.49 -5.14
CA TRP A 65 -9.81 3.41 -4.37
C TRP A 65 -11.15 3.00 -4.98
N LYS A 66 -11.92 3.97 -5.47
CA LYS A 66 -13.15 3.68 -6.21
C LYS A 66 -12.87 2.83 -7.46
N HIS A 67 -11.77 3.06 -8.17
CA HIS A 67 -11.37 2.25 -9.31
C HIS A 67 -10.93 0.85 -8.88
N VAL A 68 -10.10 0.71 -7.84
CA VAL A 68 -9.73 -0.60 -7.28
C VAL A 68 -10.98 -1.43 -6.95
N TYR A 69 -11.97 -0.86 -6.26
CA TYR A 69 -13.21 -1.57 -5.93
C TYR A 69 -14.20 -1.76 -7.10
N LYS A 70 -13.90 -1.23 -8.29
CA LYS A 70 -14.60 -1.68 -9.51
C LYS A 70 -14.16 -3.08 -9.91
N GLU A 71 -12.88 -3.39 -9.75
CA GLU A 71 -12.27 -4.65 -10.18
C GLU A 71 -12.29 -5.72 -9.08
N TYR A 72 -12.08 -5.31 -7.83
CA TYR A 72 -11.97 -6.21 -6.69
C TYR A 72 -13.25 -6.26 -5.84
N GLU A 73 -13.60 -7.46 -5.38
CA GLU A 73 -14.60 -7.71 -4.33
C GLU A 73 -14.07 -7.23 -2.98
N TYR A 74 -12.81 -7.56 -2.67
CA TYR A 74 -12.08 -7.01 -1.54
C TYR A 74 -10.61 -6.81 -1.89
N PHE A 75 -9.97 -5.85 -1.20
CA PHE A 75 -8.54 -5.58 -1.26
C PHE A 75 -8.06 -5.07 0.10
N ASN A 76 -7.45 -5.97 0.86
CA ASN A 76 -7.12 -5.77 2.26
C ASN A 76 -5.65 -6.04 2.53
N TYR A 77 -5.13 -5.46 3.60
CA TYR A 77 -3.73 -5.52 3.99
C TYR A 77 -3.56 -6.05 5.41
N ASP A 78 -2.39 -6.62 5.65
CA ASP A 78 -1.91 -6.98 6.97
C ASP A 78 -0.45 -6.55 7.12
N ALA A 79 -0.23 -5.48 7.89
CA ALA A 79 1.08 -4.90 8.08
C ALA A 79 1.97 -5.80 8.93
N ARG A 80 3.16 -6.08 8.39
CA ARG A 80 4.22 -6.81 9.11
C ARG A 80 4.93 -5.91 10.12
N ALA A 81 5.08 -4.63 9.76
CA ALA A 81 5.68 -3.62 10.60
C ALA A 81 5.22 -2.23 10.15
N VAL A 82 5.33 -1.25 11.04
CA VAL A 82 5.26 0.18 10.71
C VAL A 82 6.56 0.80 11.21
N LEU A 83 7.43 1.16 10.29
CA LEU A 83 8.80 1.59 10.59
C LEU A 83 8.92 3.09 10.30
N ALA A 84 9.32 3.87 11.30
CA ALA A 84 9.56 5.30 11.14
C ALA A 84 11.06 5.58 11.00
N SER A 85 11.45 6.41 10.03
CA SER A 85 12.84 6.82 9.82
C SER A 85 12.89 8.23 9.22
N GLY A 86 13.33 9.20 10.02
CA GLY A 86 13.29 10.62 9.63
C GLY A 86 11.87 11.08 9.34
N ASP A 87 11.66 11.57 8.12
CA ASP A 87 10.37 12.02 7.62
C ASP A 87 9.58 10.92 6.89
N TYR A 88 9.96 9.64 7.02
CA TYR A 88 9.35 8.54 6.29
C TYR A 88 8.70 7.50 7.19
N LEU A 89 7.58 6.94 6.72
CA LEU A 89 7.04 5.67 7.19
C LEU A 89 7.21 4.61 6.10
N LEU A 90 7.72 3.45 6.49
CA LEU A 90 7.85 2.25 5.66
C LEU A 90 6.97 1.16 6.27
N VAL A 91 6.03 0.65 5.48
CA VAL A 91 5.04 -0.33 5.93
C VAL A 91 5.04 -1.51 4.98
N PRO A 92 5.89 -2.54 5.23
CA PRO A 92 5.75 -3.81 4.54
C PRO A 92 4.43 -4.47 4.97
N VAL A 93 3.62 -4.88 4.00
CA VAL A 93 2.31 -5.51 4.23
C VAL A 93 2.15 -6.74 3.34
N VAL A 94 1.34 -7.68 3.81
CA VAL A 94 0.73 -8.69 2.95
C VAL A 94 -0.60 -8.14 2.45
N ALA A 95 -0.82 -8.14 1.15
CA ALA A 95 -2.09 -7.82 0.53
C ALA A 95 -2.84 -9.10 0.17
N ARG A 96 -4.14 -9.15 0.49
CA ARG A 96 -5.08 -10.15 -0.01
C ARG A 96 -6.17 -9.46 -0.80
N ALA A 97 -6.41 -9.96 -2.00
CA ALA A 97 -7.44 -9.44 -2.86
C ALA A 97 -8.15 -10.56 -3.60
N LYS A 98 -9.43 -10.34 -3.88
CA LYS A 98 -10.24 -11.20 -4.76
C LYS A 98 -10.94 -10.33 -5.78
N THR A 99 -10.78 -10.64 -7.05
CA THR A 99 -11.46 -9.96 -8.15
C THR A 99 -12.93 -10.35 -8.20
N LYS A 100 -13.76 -9.50 -8.81
CA LYS A 100 -15.17 -9.83 -9.06
C LYS A 100 -15.34 -10.99 -10.05
N THR A 101 -14.31 -11.32 -10.83
CA THR A 101 -14.26 -12.49 -11.72
C THR A 101 -13.87 -13.77 -10.98
N GLY A 102 -13.62 -13.73 -9.67
CA GLY A 102 -13.40 -14.91 -8.82
C GLY A 102 -11.95 -15.33 -8.64
N TYR A 103 -10.98 -14.54 -9.11
CA TYR A 103 -9.55 -14.82 -8.96
C TYR A 103 -8.99 -14.13 -7.72
N SER A 104 -8.15 -14.83 -6.97
CA SER A 104 -7.57 -14.33 -5.71
C SER A 104 -6.06 -14.21 -5.82
N MET A 105 -5.51 -13.21 -5.13
CA MET A 105 -4.06 -13.07 -4.93
C MET A 105 -3.72 -12.82 -3.47
N GLU A 106 -2.55 -13.35 -3.09
CA GLU A 106 -1.77 -12.86 -1.96
C GLU A 106 -0.47 -12.25 -2.52
N ASN A 107 -0.10 -11.06 -2.05
CA ASN A 107 0.98 -10.27 -2.61
C ASN A 107 1.74 -9.50 -1.51
N GLU A 108 3.04 -9.27 -1.70
CA GLU A 108 3.86 -8.45 -0.79
C GLU A 108 3.93 -7.02 -1.31
N HIS A 109 3.55 -6.07 -0.46
CA HIS A 109 3.58 -4.65 -0.80
C HIS A 109 4.46 -3.91 0.20
N LEU A 110 5.09 -2.83 -0.24
CA LEU A 110 5.71 -1.83 0.62
C LEU A 110 5.02 -0.49 0.37
N PHE A 111 4.33 0.00 1.39
CA PHE A 111 3.92 1.40 1.42
C PHE A 111 5.09 2.25 1.93
N LEU A 112 5.46 3.24 1.14
CA LEU A 112 6.37 4.32 1.52
C LEU A 112 5.55 5.59 1.65
N PHE A 113 5.54 6.20 2.83
CA PHE A 113 4.95 7.51 3.05
C PHE A 113 6.03 8.53 3.40
N ARG A 114 5.90 9.75 2.90
CA ARG A 114 6.68 10.92 3.36
C ARG A 114 5.78 11.84 4.15
N ILE A 115 6.29 12.30 5.28
CA ILE A 115 5.60 13.11 6.27
C ILE A 115 6.23 14.51 6.27
N LYS A 116 5.39 15.53 6.44
CA LYS A 116 5.82 16.90 6.72
C LYS A 116 4.76 17.58 7.56
N ASN A 117 5.16 18.29 8.62
CA ASN A 117 4.24 19.00 9.52
C ASN A 117 3.10 18.11 10.06
N GLY A 118 3.42 16.85 10.38
CA GLY A 118 2.44 15.88 10.90
C GLY A 118 1.42 15.35 9.87
N LYS A 119 1.60 15.65 8.57
CA LYS A 119 0.73 15.18 7.48
C LYS A 119 1.49 14.30 6.50
N ILE A 120 0.81 13.32 5.93
CA ILE A 120 1.33 12.52 4.81
C ILE A 120 1.23 13.37 3.54
N ILE A 121 2.38 13.77 3.01
CA ILE A 121 2.48 14.61 1.81
C ILE A 121 2.76 13.80 0.54
N TYR A 122 3.26 12.58 0.69
CA TYR A 122 3.51 11.67 -0.43
C TYR A 122 3.32 10.22 0.00
N GLY A 123 2.85 9.39 -0.92
CA GLY A 123 2.75 7.95 -0.76
C GLY A 123 3.15 7.20 -2.03
N ARG A 124 3.79 6.03 -1.88
CA ARG A 124 4.07 5.12 -2.98
C ARG A 124 3.89 3.67 -2.55
N ILE A 125 3.34 2.86 -3.44
CA ILE A 125 3.28 1.40 -3.26
C ILE A 125 4.26 0.73 -4.21
N TYR A 126 5.16 -0.08 -3.64
CA TYR A 126 5.95 -1.05 -4.39
C TYR A 126 5.35 -2.43 -4.19
N ALA A 127 5.07 -3.14 -5.29
CA ALA A 127 4.43 -4.45 -5.27
C ALA A 127 4.85 -5.28 -6.48
N ASP A 128 4.71 -6.60 -6.39
CA ASP A 128 4.76 -7.48 -7.56
C ASP A 128 3.46 -7.30 -8.37
N THR A 129 3.50 -6.41 -9.35
CA THR A 129 2.31 -6.06 -10.14
C THR A 129 1.91 -7.17 -11.11
N ALA A 130 2.79 -8.15 -11.38
CA ALA A 130 2.42 -9.31 -12.20
C ALA A 130 1.26 -10.08 -11.57
N ARG A 131 1.28 -10.28 -10.24
CA ARG A 131 0.16 -10.95 -9.54
C ARG A 131 -1.15 -10.21 -9.70
N GLY A 132 -1.10 -8.88 -9.70
CA GLY A 132 -2.28 -8.03 -9.91
C GLY A 132 -2.79 -8.12 -11.35
N ARG A 133 -1.91 -8.07 -12.34
CA ARG A 133 -2.28 -8.25 -13.76
C ARG A 133 -2.88 -9.63 -14.00
N ASP A 134 -2.24 -10.69 -13.50
CA ASP A 134 -2.70 -12.08 -13.69
C ASP A 134 -4.17 -12.24 -13.24
N VAL A 135 -4.53 -11.76 -12.04
CA VAL A 135 -5.91 -11.91 -11.52
C VAL A 135 -6.91 -11.01 -12.25
N LEU A 136 -6.51 -9.81 -12.68
CA LEU A 136 -7.35 -8.89 -13.45
C LEU A 136 -7.62 -9.42 -14.87
N GLU A 137 -6.65 -10.13 -15.44
CA GLU A 137 -6.77 -10.80 -16.74
C GLU A 137 -7.52 -12.14 -16.65
N GLY A 138 -7.88 -12.58 -15.44
CA GLY A 138 -8.65 -13.81 -15.22
C GLY A 138 -7.78 -15.07 -15.14
N HIS A 139 -6.60 -14.98 -14.54
CA HIS A 139 -5.70 -16.10 -14.31
C HIS A 139 -5.23 -16.16 -12.85
N GLN A 140 -4.81 -17.35 -12.41
CA GLN A 140 -4.15 -17.48 -11.10
C GLN A 140 -2.74 -16.87 -11.15
N PRO A 141 -2.26 -16.20 -10.10
CA PRO A 141 -0.91 -15.65 -10.07
C PRO A 141 0.15 -16.69 -10.38
N ARG A 142 1.02 -16.39 -11.34
CA ARG A 142 2.04 -17.34 -11.78
C ARG A 142 3.05 -17.64 -10.65
N LYS A 143 3.44 -18.91 -10.54
CA LYS A 143 4.48 -19.39 -9.62
C LYS A 143 5.49 -20.23 -10.39
N TYR A 144 6.77 -19.91 -10.25
CA TYR A 144 7.85 -20.73 -10.77
C TYR A 144 8.42 -21.60 -9.65
N PRO A 145 8.79 -22.87 -9.93
CA PRO A 145 9.41 -23.72 -8.93
C PRO A 145 10.76 -23.14 -8.49
N LYS A 146 11.11 -23.32 -7.21
CA LYS A 146 12.45 -23.00 -6.72
C LYS A 146 13.44 -23.95 -7.39
N LEU A 147 14.47 -23.40 -8.03
CA LEU A 147 15.59 -24.19 -8.49
C LEU A 147 16.41 -24.61 -7.26
N ILE A 148 16.52 -25.92 -7.05
CA ILE A 148 17.42 -26.49 -6.06
C ILE A 148 18.56 -27.10 -6.86
N LEU A 149 19.77 -26.56 -6.71
CA LEU A 149 20.97 -27.18 -7.23
C LEU A 149 21.36 -28.29 -6.25
N GLU A 150 21.56 -29.50 -6.77
CA GLU A 150 22.16 -30.62 -6.03
C GLU A 150 23.65 -30.36 -5.77
#